data_AF-A0A7K3UMT6-F1
#
_entry.id   AF-A0A7K3UMT6-F1
#
_cell.length_a   1.000
_cell.length_b   1.000
_cell.length_c   1.000
_cell.angle_alpha   90.00
_cell.angle_beta   90.00
_cell.angle_gamma   90.00
#
_symmetry.space_group_name_H-M   'P 1'
#
loop_
_entity.id
_entity.type
_entity.pdbx_description
1 polymer ?
#
loop_
_entity_poly.entity_id
_entity_poly.type
_entity_poly.pdbx_seq_one_letter_code
_entity_poly.pdbx_strand_id
1 'polypeptide(L)'
;VYGDAVRAAWRAILGTKITQVTFTLAQAPVKERSSDWAVRAAILALRELTYRFTQMKSKPDNSTRALKRIVFSVDAADEKLAKVALKQGVALSNGMDLTKDLGNLPGNVCTPTYLATTAKKLAKDWKLKVEVLGQKQLEALK
;
A
#
# COMPACT_ATOMS: atom_id res chain seq x y z
N VAL A 1 20.96 -2.74 -2.52
CA VAL A 1 21.45 -3.28 -1.23
C VAL A 1 20.38 -3.24 -0.13
N TYR A 2 20.03 -2.08 0.47
CA TYR A 2 19.01 -2.05 1.55
C TYR A 2 17.64 -2.61 1.10
N GLY A 3 17.11 -2.14 -0.03
CA GLY A 3 15.82 -2.62 -0.55
C GLY A 3 15.80 -4.13 -0.86
N ASP A 4 16.92 -4.68 -1.32
CA ASP A 4 17.04 -6.11 -1.60
C ASP A 4 17.08 -6.93 -0.30
N ALA A 5 17.80 -6.44 0.71
CA ALA A 5 17.84 -7.05 2.04
C ALA A 5 16.46 -7.05 2.71
N VAL A 6 15.74 -5.92 2.64
CA VAL A 6 14.35 -5.80 3.12
C VAL A 6 13.42 -6.79 2.40
N ARG A 7 13.49 -6.86 1.07
CA ARG A 7 12.68 -7.81 0.28
C ARG A 7 13.01 -9.26 0.64
N ALA A 8 14.28 -9.59 0.83
CA ALA A 8 14.70 -10.92 1.26
C ALA A 8 14.17 -11.28 2.65
N ALA A 9 14.29 -10.36 3.63
CA ALA A 9 13.77 -10.54 4.98
C ALA A 9 12.25 -10.78 4.96
N TRP A 10 11.49 -9.96 4.22
CA TRP A 10 10.04 -10.16 4.12
C TRP A 10 9.66 -11.47 3.45
N ARG A 11 10.35 -11.89 2.38
CA ARG A 11 10.10 -13.21 1.76
C ARG A 11 10.33 -14.35 2.73
N ALA A 12 11.43 -14.30 3.50
CA ALA A 12 11.72 -15.31 4.52
C ALA A 12 10.60 -15.36 5.57
N ILE A 13 10.19 -14.21 6.11
CA ILE A 13 9.12 -14.12 7.11
C ILE A 13 7.78 -14.63 6.56
N LEU A 14 7.40 -14.21 5.34
CA LEU A 14 6.14 -14.58 4.71
C LEU A 14 6.03 -16.07 4.35
N GLY A 15 7.16 -16.80 4.33
CA GLY A 15 7.21 -18.26 4.20
C GLY A 15 6.97 -19.01 5.52
N THR A 16 6.95 -18.32 6.66
CA THR A 16 6.75 -18.92 7.98
C THR A 16 5.32 -18.75 8.49
N LYS A 17 4.99 -19.40 9.62
CA LYS A 17 3.72 -19.21 10.36
C LYS A 17 3.80 -18.15 11.46
N ILE A 18 4.81 -17.28 11.43
CA ILE A 18 5.01 -16.24 12.45
C ILE A 18 3.87 -15.21 12.36
N THR A 19 3.31 -14.85 13.51
CA THR A 19 2.20 -13.90 13.61
C THR A 19 2.63 -12.48 13.99
N GLN A 20 3.77 -12.34 14.66
CA GLN A 20 4.32 -11.05 15.09
C GLN A 20 5.82 -10.98 14.81
N VAL A 21 6.29 -9.85 14.29
CA VAL A 21 7.71 -9.63 14.00
C VAL A 21 8.14 -8.26 14.50
N THR A 22 9.32 -8.22 15.13
CA THR A 22 10.07 -6.98 15.36
C THR A 22 11.09 -6.82 14.25
N PHE A 23 10.96 -5.77 13.46
CA PHE A 23 11.81 -5.48 12.31
C PHE A 23 12.87 -4.46 12.69
N THR A 24 14.11 -4.94 12.89
CA THR A 24 15.26 -4.14 13.34
C THR A 24 16.09 -3.57 12.20
N LEU A 25 15.91 -4.06 10.97
CA LEU A 25 16.64 -3.55 9.80
C LEU A 25 16.38 -2.05 9.53
N ALA A 26 15.30 -1.47 10.07
CA ALA A 26 15.06 -0.03 9.98
C ALA A 26 16.12 0.84 10.70
N GLN A 27 16.92 0.25 11.62
CA GLN A 27 18.07 0.89 12.27
C GLN A 27 19.37 0.72 11.50
N ALA A 28 19.39 -0.08 10.43
CA ALA A 28 20.62 -0.30 9.68
C ALA A 28 21.09 1.02 9.05
N PRO A 29 22.38 1.40 9.20
CA PRO A 29 22.88 2.65 8.67
C PRO A 29 22.84 2.61 7.13
N VAL A 30 22.16 3.57 6.52
CA VAL A 30 22.10 3.75 5.08
C VAL A 30 22.61 5.15 4.76
N LYS A 31 23.61 5.24 3.86
CA LYS A 31 24.23 6.52 3.48
C LYS A 31 23.17 7.51 3.01
N GLU A 32 23.18 8.72 3.58
CA GLU A 32 22.28 9.84 3.25
C GLU A 32 20.78 9.54 3.46
N ARG A 33 20.44 8.53 4.28
CA ARG A 33 19.05 8.19 4.58
C ARG A 33 18.83 8.06 6.08
N SER A 34 17.77 8.68 6.55
CA SER A 34 17.25 8.57 7.92
C SER A 34 16.36 7.33 8.07
N SER A 35 16.09 6.95 9.32
CA SER A 35 15.27 5.78 9.67
C SER A 35 13.83 5.89 9.14
N ASP A 36 13.29 7.10 8.96
CA ASP A 36 11.95 7.31 8.40
C ASP A 36 11.85 6.80 6.95
N TRP A 37 12.91 6.99 6.15
CA TRP A 37 13.01 6.43 4.80
C TRP A 37 13.08 4.90 4.87
N ALA A 38 13.89 4.36 5.79
CA ALA A 38 14.07 2.93 5.97
C ALA A 38 12.76 2.21 6.36
N VAL A 39 11.95 2.83 7.23
CA VAL A 39 10.61 2.36 7.62
C VAL A 39 9.65 2.38 6.42
N ARG A 40 9.57 3.49 5.67
CA ARG A 40 8.70 3.57 4.48
C ARG A 40 9.07 2.52 3.45
N ALA A 41 10.37 2.39 3.14
CA ALA A 41 10.86 1.41 2.17
C ALA A 41 10.50 -0.03 2.61
N ALA A 42 10.60 -0.33 3.90
CA ALA A 42 10.20 -1.61 4.45
C ALA A 42 8.69 -1.88 4.30
N ILE A 43 7.84 -0.89 4.56
CA ILE A 43 6.38 -1.02 4.39
C ILE A 43 6.03 -1.23 2.91
N LEU A 44 6.59 -0.42 2.00
CA LEU A 44 6.31 -0.52 0.58
C LEU A 44 6.73 -1.88 0.00
N ALA A 45 7.93 -2.35 0.36
CA ALA A 45 8.42 -3.66 -0.07
C ALA A 45 7.53 -4.80 0.44
N LEU A 46 7.07 -4.74 1.69
CA LEU A 46 6.14 -5.74 2.23
C LEU A 46 4.84 -5.73 1.43
N ARG A 47 4.25 -4.55 1.25
CA ARG A 47 2.95 -4.40 0.56
C ARG A 47 3.02 -4.90 -0.86
N GLU A 48 4.10 -4.57 -1.59
CA GLU A 48 4.38 -5.11 -2.91
C GLU A 48 4.43 -6.65 -2.93
N LEU A 49 5.16 -7.28 -1.99
CA LEU A 49 5.28 -8.74 -1.90
C LEU A 49 3.97 -9.44 -1.51
N THR A 50 3.09 -8.74 -0.80
CA THR A 50 1.80 -9.28 -0.32
C THR A 50 0.63 -8.99 -1.26
N TYR A 51 0.78 -8.05 -2.19
CA TYR A 51 -0.28 -7.67 -3.11
C TYR A 51 -0.71 -8.84 -4.00
N ARG A 52 -2.02 -9.08 -4.08
CA ARG A 52 -2.62 -10.12 -4.91
C ARG A 52 -3.95 -9.64 -5.47
N PHE A 53 -4.09 -9.67 -6.78
CA PHE A 53 -5.36 -9.41 -7.45
C PHE A 53 -6.13 -10.72 -7.66
N THR A 54 -7.17 -10.95 -6.85
CA THR A 54 -7.96 -12.19 -6.85
C THR A 54 -9.41 -12.00 -7.30
N GLN A 55 -9.85 -10.76 -7.53
CA GLN A 55 -11.25 -10.40 -7.79
C GLN A 55 -11.83 -11.08 -9.05
N MET A 56 -10.99 -11.40 -10.04
CA MET A 56 -11.39 -12.02 -11.31
C MET A 56 -11.08 -13.52 -11.38
N LYS A 57 -10.74 -14.16 -10.26
CA LYS A 57 -10.45 -15.60 -10.22
C LYS A 57 -11.71 -16.37 -9.80
N SER A 58 -12.10 -17.39 -10.56
CA SER A 58 -13.25 -18.26 -10.20
C SER A 58 -13.04 -19.04 -8.89
N LYS A 59 -11.78 -19.34 -8.56
CA LYS A 59 -11.36 -19.92 -7.27
C LYS A 59 -10.33 -18.98 -6.65
N PRO A 60 -10.76 -17.94 -5.90
CA PRO A 60 -9.82 -17.02 -5.28
C PRO A 60 -9.03 -17.73 -4.18
N ASP A 61 -7.72 -17.49 -4.15
CA ASP A 61 -6.88 -17.92 -3.03
C ASP A 61 -7.18 -17.02 -1.82
N ASN A 62 -7.98 -17.55 -0.89
CA ASN A 62 -8.35 -16.89 0.36
C ASN A 62 -7.39 -17.23 1.51
N SER A 63 -6.18 -17.71 1.21
CA SER A 63 -5.18 -17.99 2.24
C SER A 63 -4.89 -16.74 3.04
N THR A 64 -5.20 -16.80 4.34
CA THR A 64 -4.84 -15.72 5.26
C THR A 64 -3.36 -15.84 5.61
N ARG A 65 -2.63 -14.75 5.49
CA ARG A 65 -1.22 -14.71 5.93
C ARG A 65 -1.17 -14.81 7.46
N ALA A 66 -0.21 -15.56 7.96
CA ALA A 66 -0.02 -15.73 9.40
C ALA A 66 0.42 -14.43 10.09
N LEU A 67 1.22 -13.61 9.41
CA LEU A 67 1.75 -12.34 9.93
C LEU A 67 0.64 -11.31 10.13
N LYS A 68 0.42 -10.89 11.38
CA LYS A 68 -0.64 -9.95 11.79
C LYS A 68 -0.10 -8.66 12.40
N ARG A 69 1.08 -8.70 13.04
CA ARG A 69 1.67 -7.55 13.73
C ARG A 69 3.12 -7.37 13.33
N ILE A 70 3.49 -6.13 13.02
CA ILE A 70 4.86 -5.73 12.72
C ILE A 70 5.20 -4.55 13.61
N VAL A 71 6.32 -4.65 14.32
CA VAL A 71 6.86 -3.59 15.17
C VAL A 71 8.19 -3.17 14.55
N PHE A 72 8.32 -1.91 14.15
CA PHE A 72 9.60 -1.38 13.68
C PHE A 72 10.42 -0.92 14.88
N SER A 73 11.65 -1.43 14.99
CA SER A 73 12.62 -0.89 15.94
C SER A 73 13.35 0.27 15.27
N VAL A 74 13.44 1.40 15.96
CA VAL A 74 14.13 2.63 15.52
C VAL A 74 14.81 3.25 16.72
N ASP A 75 15.79 4.12 16.48
CA ASP A 75 16.46 4.86 17.55
C ASP A 75 15.49 5.84 18.23
N ALA A 76 15.69 6.06 19.52
CA ALA A 76 14.80 6.91 20.33
C ALA A 76 14.69 8.34 19.78
N ALA A 77 15.77 8.86 19.19
CA ALA A 77 15.79 10.18 18.56
C ALA A 77 14.84 10.28 17.35
N ASP A 78 14.61 9.17 16.66
CA ASP A 78 13.87 9.12 15.41
C ASP A 78 12.41 8.67 15.55
N GLU A 79 11.96 8.31 16.75
CA GLU A 79 10.63 7.72 16.99
C GLU A 79 9.49 8.56 16.38
N LYS A 80 9.57 9.89 16.52
CA LYS A 80 8.57 10.82 15.97
C LYS A 80 8.54 10.76 14.44
N LEU A 81 9.71 10.80 13.79
CA LEU A 81 9.83 10.73 12.33
C LEU A 81 9.36 9.38 11.81
N ALA A 82 9.75 8.28 12.47
CA ALA A 82 9.33 6.93 12.14
C ALA A 82 7.80 6.75 12.22
N LYS A 83 7.13 7.32 13.24
CA LYS A 83 5.66 7.28 13.34
C LYS A 83 4.97 7.99 12.19
N VAL A 84 5.51 9.14 11.73
CA VAL A 84 5.00 9.85 10.55
C VAL A 84 5.24 9.04 9.28
N ALA A 85 6.44 8.50 9.10
CA ALA A 85 6.80 7.62 8.01
C ALA A 85 5.91 6.37 7.93
N LEU A 86 5.57 5.77 9.07
CA LEU A 86 4.67 4.63 9.13
C LEU A 86 3.27 4.98 8.62
N LYS A 87 2.68 6.09 9.09
CA LYS A 87 1.38 6.55 8.61
C LYS A 87 1.38 6.83 7.11
N GLN A 88 2.42 7.52 6.63
CA GLN A 88 2.56 7.87 5.21
C GLN A 88 2.82 6.64 4.34
N GLY A 89 3.65 5.69 4.79
CA GLY A 89 3.94 4.45 4.08
C GLY A 89 2.70 3.56 3.92
N VAL A 90 1.87 3.46 4.95
CA VAL A 90 0.58 2.75 4.88
C VAL A 90 -0.38 3.44 3.92
N ALA A 91 -0.54 4.76 4.03
CA ALA A 91 -1.41 5.53 3.14
C ALA A 91 -0.98 5.41 1.67
N LEU A 92 0.32 5.54 1.39
CA LEU A 92 0.88 5.39 0.05
C LEU A 92 0.64 3.98 -0.50
N SER A 93 0.88 2.95 0.30
CA SER A 93 0.66 1.57 -0.12
C SER A 93 -0.81 1.28 -0.43
N ASN A 94 -1.74 1.81 0.37
CA ASN A 94 -3.17 1.69 0.09
C ASN A 94 -3.57 2.36 -1.24
N GLY A 95 -3.00 3.54 -1.52
CA GLY A 95 -3.19 4.20 -2.81
C GLY A 95 -2.63 3.38 -3.97
N MET A 96 -1.40 2.85 -3.83
CA MET A 96 -0.78 1.99 -4.84
C MET A 96 -1.61 0.73 -5.11
N ASP A 97 -2.14 0.09 -4.06
CA ASP A 97 -2.95 -1.12 -4.21
C ASP A 97 -4.27 -0.81 -4.92
N LEU A 98 -4.93 0.31 -4.60
CA LEU A 98 -6.10 0.79 -5.34
C LEU A 98 -5.78 1.04 -6.81
N THR A 99 -4.66 1.70 -7.11
CA THR A 99 -4.23 1.94 -8.50
C THR A 99 -3.99 0.63 -9.25
N LYS A 100 -3.31 -0.34 -8.62
CA LYS A 100 -3.09 -1.67 -9.21
C LYS A 100 -4.40 -2.41 -9.43
N ASP A 101 -5.33 -2.35 -8.48
CA ASP A 101 -6.64 -2.97 -8.63
C ASP A 101 -7.39 -2.38 -9.82
N LEU A 102 -7.46 -1.05 -9.93
CA LEU A 102 -8.11 -0.37 -11.06
C LEU A 102 -7.46 -0.69 -12.41
N GLY A 103 -6.13 -0.80 -12.45
CA GLY A 103 -5.40 -1.16 -13.66
C GLY A 103 -5.52 -2.63 -14.05
N ASN A 104 -5.71 -3.53 -13.08
CA ASN A 104 -5.87 -4.97 -13.31
C ASN A 104 -7.30 -5.37 -13.69
N LEU A 105 -8.29 -4.49 -13.48
CA LEU A 105 -9.66 -4.73 -13.90
C LEU A 105 -9.78 -4.68 -15.44
N PRO A 106 -10.42 -5.67 -16.08
CA PRO A 106 -10.64 -5.66 -17.52
C PRO A 106 -11.61 -4.54 -17.94
N GLY A 107 -11.53 -4.12 -19.20
CA GLY A 107 -12.30 -2.97 -19.71
C GLY A 107 -13.83 -3.12 -19.67
N ASN A 108 -14.35 -4.35 -19.60
CA ASN A 108 -15.77 -4.60 -19.39
C ASN A 108 -16.23 -4.30 -17.94
N VAL A 109 -15.31 -4.19 -16.99
CA VAL A 109 -15.57 -3.84 -15.58
C VAL A 109 -15.11 -2.43 -15.26
N CYS A 110 -13.87 -2.08 -15.61
CA CYS A 110 -13.27 -0.76 -15.37
C CYS A 110 -13.77 0.28 -16.39
N THR A 111 -15.08 0.56 -16.35
CA THR A 111 -15.71 1.57 -17.20
C THR A 111 -15.55 2.98 -16.61
N PRO A 112 -15.77 4.06 -17.39
CA PRO A 112 -15.77 5.42 -16.86
C PRO A 112 -16.73 5.60 -15.67
N THR A 113 -17.89 4.94 -15.69
CA THR A 113 -18.86 4.93 -14.58
C THR A 113 -18.32 4.22 -13.33
N TYR A 114 -17.53 3.16 -13.52
CA TYR A 114 -16.86 2.46 -12.42
C TYR A 114 -15.82 3.37 -11.73
N LEU A 115 -15.02 4.10 -12.50
CA LEU A 115 -14.07 5.08 -11.97
C LEU A 115 -14.77 6.22 -11.22
N ALA A 116 -15.87 6.75 -11.77
CA ALA A 116 -16.69 7.76 -11.12
C ALA A 116 -17.26 7.26 -9.77
N THR A 117 -17.74 6.03 -9.73
CA THR A 117 -18.25 5.39 -8.50
C THR A 117 -17.13 5.20 -7.48
N THR A 118 -15.96 4.77 -7.92
CA THR A 118 -14.77 4.63 -7.06
C THR A 118 -14.35 5.96 -6.45
N ALA A 119 -14.32 7.03 -7.25
CA ALA A 119 -14.01 8.38 -6.77
C ALA A 119 -15.03 8.87 -5.73
N LYS A 120 -16.33 8.68 -5.97
CA LYS A 120 -17.39 9.02 -5.00
C LYS A 120 -17.27 8.23 -3.70
N LYS A 121 -16.90 6.95 -3.76
CA LYS A 121 -16.64 6.13 -2.57
C LYS A 121 -15.47 6.70 -1.76
N LEU A 122 -14.36 7.01 -2.41
CA LEU A 122 -13.20 7.64 -1.76
C LEU A 122 -13.58 8.98 -1.12
N ALA A 123 -14.42 9.77 -1.80
CA ALA A 123 -14.94 11.04 -1.28
C ALA A 123 -15.70 10.87 0.03
N LYS A 124 -16.54 9.84 0.12
CA LYS A 124 -17.31 9.53 1.32
C LYS A 124 -16.40 9.08 2.47
N ASP A 125 -15.47 8.18 2.19
CA ASP A 125 -14.60 7.57 3.20
C ASP A 125 -13.65 8.61 3.83
N TRP A 126 -13.18 9.57 3.03
CA TRP A 126 -12.17 10.57 3.45
C TRP A 126 -12.69 12.02 3.50
N LYS A 127 -14.00 12.22 3.33
CA LYS A 127 -14.66 13.54 3.30
C LYS A 127 -14.04 14.51 2.27
N LEU A 128 -13.77 14.01 1.07
CA LEU A 128 -13.24 14.81 -0.04
C LEU A 128 -14.39 15.39 -0.88
N LYS A 129 -14.15 16.51 -1.56
CA LYS A 129 -15.05 17.02 -2.60
C LYS A 129 -14.75 16.26 -3.90
N VAL A 130 -15.77 15.65 -4.50
CA VAL A 130 -15.67 14.99 -5.81
C VAL A 130 -16.76 15.52 -6.72
N GLU A 131 -16.35 15.90 -7.92
CA GLU A 131 -17.21 16.34 -9.01
C GLU A 131 -17.06 15.35 -10.18
N VAL A 132 -18.19 14.85 -10.68
CA VAL A 132 -18.22 13.92 -11.82
C VAL A 132 -19.05 14.57 -12.91
N LEU A 133 -18.39 14.91 -14.01
CA LEU A 133 -19.02 15.55 -15.16
C LEU A 133 -19.53 14.49 -16.14
N GLY A 134 -20.82 14.58 -16.48
CA GLY A 134 -21.43 13.79 -17.55
C GLY A 134 -21.16 14.38 -18.93
N GLN A 135 -21.55 13.64 -19.98
CA GLN A 135 -21.30 14.04 -21.37
C GLN A 135 -21.86 15.44 -21.70
N LYS A 136 -23.13 15.73 -21.36
CA LYS A 136 -23.74 17.04 -21.60
C LYS A 136 -23.02 18.19 -20.89
N GLN A 137 -22.48 17.94 -19.70
CA GLN A 137 -21.74 18.94 -18.94
C GLN A 137 -20.36 19.19 -19.54
N LEU A 138 -19.68 18.14 -20.03
CA LEU A 138 -18.42 18.27 -20.76
C LEU A 138 -18.61 19.02 -22.09
N GLU A 139 -19.70 18.77 -22.81
CA GLU A 139 -20.04 19.47 -24.05
C GLU A 139 -20.32 20.96 -23.83
N ALA A 140 -20.92 21.34 -22.71
CA ALA A 140 -21.22 22.73 -22.34
C ALA A 140 -19.99 23.53 -21.84
N LEU A 141 -18.83 22.87 -21.64
CA LEU A 141 -17.57 23.51 -21.24
C LEU A 141 -16.65 23.81 -22.44
N LYS A 142 -17.08 23.45 -23.66
CA LYS A 142 -16.43 23.89 -24.91
C LYS A 142 -16.87 25.29 -25.30
#